data_AF-A0A952LT08-F1
#
_entry.id   AF-A0A952LT08-F1
#
_cell.length_a   1.000
_cell.length_b   1.000
_cell.length_c   1.000
_cell.angle_alpha   90.00
_cell.angle_beta   90.00
_cell.angle_gamma   90.00
#
_symmetry.space_group_name_H-M   'P 1'
#
loop_
_entity.id
_entity.type
_entity.pdbx_description
1 polymer ?
#
loop_
_entity_poly.entity_id
_entity_poly.type
_entity_poly.pdbx_seq_one_letter_code
_entity_poly.pdbx_strand_id
1 'polypeptide(L)'
;MQKFSLRVISYTFLISFIYAIIRYNIFKGIPWENLPLYVSNKAFSLASLIIILFVFSLTPLKNMGGKIPDHWMEARKGLGIIGLILAFIHSGISFFILNPAYFGKLFQENNTMTLFGEICMLTGMIYFTFLLAYHINFQALLREGNQVFKIFTTKWFILFGMLMSGCHVFFLGVKGWHIIEKWPGGLPPMPFP
;
A
#
# COMPACT_ATOMS: atom_id res chain seq x y z
N MET A 1 4.20 5.94 24.17
CA MET A 1 3.69 6.08 22.78
C MET A 1 4.72 5.78 21.71
N GLN A 2 5.84 6.52 21.63
CA GLN A 2 6.84 6.35 20.54
C GLN A 2 7.38 4.91 20.41
N LYS A 3 7.69 4.24 21.53
CA LYS A 3 8.13 2.83 21.56
C LYS A 3 7.08 1.86 20.99
N PHE A 4 5.78 2.15 21.19
CA PHE A 4 4.70 1.30 20.72
C PHE A 4 4.54 1.40 19.19
N SER A 5 4.43 2.63 18.66
CA SER A 5 4.35 2.85 17.22
C SER A 5 5.53 2.24 16.48
N LEU A 6 6.75 2.43 17.01
CA LEU A 6 7.97 1.84 16.43
C LEU A 6 7.89 0.31 16.38
N ARG A 7 7.43 -0.36 17.45
CA ARG A 7 7.25 -1.82 17.44
C ARG A 7 6.28 -2.27 16.37
N VAL A 8 5.12 -1.63 16.26
CA VAL A 8 4.11 -1.96 15.25
C VAL A 8 4.71 -1.82 13.84
N ILE A 9 5.36 -0.70 13.56
CA ILE A 9 6.02 -0.44 12.27
C ILE A 9 7.08 -1.51 11.98
N SER A 10 7.98 -1.76 12.92
CA SER A 10 9.07 -2.72 12.75
C SER A 10 8.56 -4.14 12.52
N TYR A 11 7.56 -4.59 13.27
CA TYR A 11 6.98 -5.91 13.07
C TYR A 11 6.24 -6.02 11.74
N THR A 12 5.40 -5.04 11.39
CA THR A 12 4.68 -5.06 10.11
C THR A 12 5.64 -5.07 8.93
N PHE A 13 6.69 -4.24 8.97
CA PHE A 13 7.71 -4.22 7.93
C PHE A 13 8.50 -5.54 7.87
N LEU A 14 8.98 -6.04 9.01
CA LEU A 14 9.77 -7.27 9.08
C LEU A 14 8.98 -8.48 8.56
N ILE A 15 7.72 -8.63 8.98
CA ILE A 15 6.84 -9.70 8.49
C ILE A 15 6.64 -9.58 6.97
N SER A 16 6.38 -8.37 6.48
CA SER A 16 6.19 -8.12 5.05
C SER A 16 7.46 -8.44 4.24
N PHE A 17 8.63 -8.13 4.80
CA PHE A 17 9.93 -8.36 4.18
C PHE A 17 10.31 -9.85 4.15
N ILE A 18 10.15 -10.55 5.27
CA ILE A 18 10.34 -12.00 5.35
C ILE A 18 9.40 -12.70 4.36
N TYR A 19 8.13 -12.30 4.34
CA TYR A 19 7.16 -12.85 3.40
C TYR A 19 7.58 -12.62 1.93
N ALA A 20 8.11 -11.44 1.63
CA ALA A 20 8.63 -11.13 0.30
C ALA A 20 9.81 -12.00 -0.11
N ILE A 21 10.80 -12.18 0.77
CA ILE A 21 11.95 -13.05 0.51
C ILE A 21 11.50 -14.49 0.27
N ILE A 22 10.68 -15.03 1.17
CA ILE A 22 10.21 -16.42 1.07
C ILE A 22 9.46 -16.62 -0.25
N ARG A 23 8.53 -15.72 -0.59
CA ARG A 23 7.71 -15.88 -1.79
C ARG A 23 8.50 -15.66 -3.08
N TYR A 24 9.36 -14.64 -3.13
CA TYR A 24 10.01 -14.21 -4.37
C TYR A 24 11.39 -14.84 -4.58
N ASN A 25 12.27 -14.81 -3.60
CA ASN A 25 13.61 -15.38 -3.75
C ASN A 25 13.60 -16.90 -3.62
N ILE A 26 12.87 -17.42 -2.62
CA ILE A 26 12.87 -18.87 -2.35
C ILE A 26 11.91 -19.60 -3.31
N PHE A 27 10.61 -19.28 -3.29
CA PHE A 27 9.63 -20.05 -4.08
C PHE A 27 9.53 -19.65 -5.56
N LYS A 28 9.63 -18.36 -5.90
CA LYS A 28 9.58 -17.89 -7.30
C LYS A 28 10.96 -17.95 -7.99
N GLY A 29 12.05 -18.15 -7.22
CA GLY A 29 13.41 -18.25 -7.75
C GLY A 29 13.97 -16.94 -8.32
N ILE A 30 13.49 -15.78 -7.85
CA ILE A 30 14.00 -14.49 -8.29
C ILE A 30 15.46 -14.31 -7.82
N PRO A 31 16.40 -13.95 -8.72
CA PRO A 31 17.80 -13.76 -8.36
C PRO A 31 17.97 -12.77 -7.21
N TRP A 32 18.90 -13.05 -6.30
CA TRP A 32 19.17 -12.23 -5.11
C TRP A 32 19.64 -10.80 -5.45
N GLU A 33 20.20 -10.59 -6.65
CA GLU A 33 20.54 -9.27 -7.19
C GLU A 33 19.31 -8.35 -7.31
N ASN A 34 18.11 -8.92 -7.46
CA ASN A 34 16.84 -8.19 -7.50
C ASN A 34 16.25 -7.92 -6.10
N LEU A 35 16.91 -8.34 -5.02
CA LEU A 35 16.46 -8.10 -3.65
C LEU A 35 16.36 -6.60 -3.30
N PRO A 36 17.38 -5.75 -3.57
CA PRO A 36 17.41 -4.38 -3.06
C PRO A 36 16.27 -3.50 -3.56
N LEU A 37 15.88 -3.65 -4.84
CA LEU A 37 14.78 -2.89 -5.43
C LEU A 37 13.52 -3.75 -5.57
N TYR A 38 13.53 -4.76 -6.45
CA TYR A 38 12.29 -5.44 -6.82
C TYR A 38 11.60 -6.16 -5.65
N VAL A 39 12.33 -6.96 -4.87
CA VAL A 39 11.72 -7.70 -3.75
C VAL A 39 11.42 -6.77 -2.57
N SER A 40 12.34 -5.87 -2.22
CA SER A 40 12.13 -4.87 -1.16
C SER A 40 10.91 -3.99 -1.46
N ASN A 41 10.67 -3.64 -2.72
CA ASN A 41 9.48 -2.90 -3.16
C ASN A 41 8.17 -3.61 -2.78
N LYS A 42 8.13 -4.95 -2.83
CA LYS A 42 6.95 -5.74 -2.40
C LYS A 42 6.70 -5.63 -0.90
N ALA A 43 7.78 -5.57 -0.12
CA ALA A 43 7.69 -5.43 1.32
C ALA A 43 7.24 -4.02 1.73
N PHE A 44 7.80 -2.98 1.11
CA PHE A 44 7.40 -1.58 1.36
C PHE A 44 5.91 -1.38 1.08
N SER A 45 5.44 -1.92 -0.04
CA SER A 45 4.06 -1.76 -0.47
C SER A 45 3.07 -2.52 0.41
N LEU A 46 3.39 -3.77 0.79
CA LEU A 46 2.55 -4.55 1.70
C LEU A 46 2.52 -3.92 3.11
N ALA A 47 3.67 -3.50 3.63
CA ALA A 47 3.74 -2.86 4.94
C ALA A 47 2.96 -1.54 4.97
N SER A 48 3.10 -0.72 3.91
CA SER A 48 2.32 0.50 3.73
C SER A 48 0.81 0.21 3.74
N LEU A 49 0.36 -0.75 2.92
CA LEU A 49 -1.05 -1.10 2.81
C LEU A 49 -1.64 -1.56 4.15
N ILE A 50 -0.94 -2.47 4.85
CA ILE A 50 -1.38 -2.97 6.17
C ILE A 50 -1.52 -1.82 7.16
N ILE A 51 -0.51 -0.96 7.27
CA ILE A 51 -0.51 0.15 8.23
C ILE A 51 -1.63 1.15 7.90
N ILE A 52 -1.78 1.55 6.64
CA ILE A 52 -2.78 2.54 6.24
C ILE A 52 -4.20 2.01 6.42
N LEU A 53 -4.48 0.78 5.96
CA LEU A 53 -5.79 0.15 6.15
C LEU A 53 -6.12 0.05 7.64
N PHE A 54 -5.17 -0.42 8.44
CA PHE A 54 -5.36 -0.52 9.88
C PHE A 54 -5.69 0.85 10.50
N VAL A 55 -4.92 1.89 10.18
CA VAL A 55 -5.15 3.25 10.69
C VAL A 55 -6.53 3.78 10.32
N PHE A 56 -6.96 3.60 9.07
CA PHE A 56 -8.27 4.05 8.62
C PHE A 56 -9.44 3.22 9.17
N SER A 57 -9.22 1.97 9.57
CA SER A 57 -10.22 1.12 10.20
C SER A 57 -10.47 1.42 11.68
N LEU A 58 -9.54 2.09 12.39
CA LEU A 58 -9.68 2.33 13.83
C LEU A 58 -10.85 3.26 14.20
N THR A 59 -11.06 4.38 13.49
CA THR A 59 -12.19 5.28 13.80
C THR A 59 -13.54 4.62 13.54
N PRO A 60 -13.79 4.00 12.37
CA PRO A 60 -15.03 3.28 12.11
C PRO A 60 -15.29 2.19 13.16
N LEU A 61 -14.27 1.39 13.49
CA LEU A 61 -14.41 0.31 14.47
C LEU A 61 -14.77 0.84 15.87
N LYS A 62 -14.17 1.95 16.31
CA LYS A 62 -14.53 2.60 17.59
C LYS A 62 -15.98 3.11 17.56
N ASN A 63 -16.40 3.72 16.45
CA ASN A 63 -17.75 4.24 16.29
C ASN A 63 -18.83 3.14 16.26
N MET A 64 -18.47 1.92 15.86
CA MET A 64 -19.33 0.73 15.92
C MET A 64 -19.38 0.08 17.31
N GLY A 65 -18.80 0.70 18.34
CA GLY A 65 -18.75 0.16 19.70
C GLY A 65 -17.55 -0.75 19.98
N GLY A 66 -16.60 -0.85 19.05
CA GLY A 66 -15.36 -1.59 19.26
C GLY A 66 -14.51 -0.99 20.38
N LYS A 67 -14.07 -1.83 21.32
CA LYS A 67 -13.17 -1.42 22.42
C LYS A 67 -11.74 -1.32 21.91
N ILE A 68 -11.35 -0.13 21.45
CA ILE A 68 -9.99 0.15 20.98
C ILE A 68 -9.22 0.86 22.10
N PRO A 69 -8.07 0.33 22.56
CA PRO A 69 -7.24 0.99 23.56
C PRO A 69 -6.77 2.37 23.10
N ASP A 70 -6.70 3.33 24.02
CA ASP A 70 -6.37 4.73 23.67
C ASP A 70 -4.98 4.87 23.04
N HIS A 71 -4.00 4.07 23.47
CA HIS A 71 -2.65 4.09 22.89
C HIS A 71 -2.63 3.76 21.38
N TRP A 72 -3.58 2.98 20.88
CA TRP A 72 -3.74 2.74 19.44
C TRP A 72 -4.30 3.99 18.74
N MET A 73 -5.29 4.64 19.34
CA MET A 73 -5.91 5.85 18.81
C MET A 73 -4.94 7.03 18.75
N GLU A 74 -4.04 7.13 19.74
CA GLU A 74 -2.95 8.11 19.81
C GLU A 74 -1.86 7.81 18.77
N ALA A 75 -1.53 6.54 18.54
CA ALA A 75 -0.49 6.13 17.59
C ALA A 75 -0.85 6.38 16.12
N ARG A 76 -2.14 6.54 15.78
CA ARG A 76 -2.67 6.61 14.40
C ARG A 76 -1.96 7.60 13.50
N LYS A 77 -1.70 8.82 14.01
CA LYS A 77 -1.05 9.86 13.22
C LYS A 77 0.37 9.44 12.82
N GLY A 78 1.15 8.92 13.77
CA GLY A 78 2.51 8.46 13.52
C GLY A 78 2.54 7.25 12.57
N LEU A 79 1.63 6.28 12.79
CA LEU A 79 1.48 5.12 11.91
C LEU A 79 1.09 5.54 10.49
N GLY A 80 0.12 6.44 10.34
CA GLY A 80 -0.32 6.94 9.03
C GLY A 80 0.78 7.66 8.25
N ILE A 81 1.60 8.47 8.93
CA ILE A 81 2.76 9.14 8.30
C ILE A 81 3.76 8.10 7.78
N ILE A 82 4.08 7.09 8.59
CA ILE A 82 5.02 6.06 8.19
C ILE A 82 4.45 5.21 7.05
N GLY A 83 3.16 4.87 7.09
CA GLY A 83 2.47 4.20 5.98
C GLY A 83 2.57 4.99 4.67
N LEU A 84 2.40 6.32 4.73
CA LEU A 84 2.58 7.22 3.58
C LEU A 84 4.05 7.25 3.09
N ILE A 85 5.03 7.31 3.98
CA ILE A 85 6.46 7.26 3.60
C ILE A 85 6.78 5.94 2.89
N LEU A 86 6.29 4.81 3.41
CA LEU A 86 6.47 3.50 2.78
C LEU A 86 5.77 3.45 1.40
N ALA A 87 4.59 4.06 1.26
CA ALA A 87 3.90 4.19 -0.04
C ALA A 87 4.74 5.02 -1.02
N PHE A 88 5.31 6.13 -0.57
CA PHE A 88 6.17 6.99 -1.38
C PHE A 88 7.42 6.26 -1.87
N ILE A 89 8.11 5.53 -0.98
CA ILE A 89 9.25 4.68 -1.35
C ILE A 89 8.84 3.64 -2.38
N HIS A 90 7.71 2.96 -2.15
CA HIS A 90 7.17 1.98 -3.08
C HIS A 90 6.89 2.59 -4.47
N SER A 91 6.21 3.74 -4.52
CA SER A 91 5.92 4.43 -5.77
C SER A 91 7.21 4.84 -6.48
N GLY A 92 8.17 5.42 -5.76
CA GLY A 92 9.47 5.82 -6.29
C GLY A 92 10.23 4.64 -6.90
N ILE A 93 10.41 3.54 -6.17
CA ILE A 93 11.06 2.33 -6.70
C ILE A 93 10.29 1.80 -7.91
N SER A 94 8.96 1.74 -7.84
CA SER A 94 8.14 1.23 -8.93
C SER A 94 8.34 2.02 -10.22
N PHE A 95 8.48 3.35 -10.15
CA PHE A 95 8.82 4.17 -11.32
C PHE A 95 10.24 3.89 -11.85
N PHE A 96 11.24 3.72 -10.98
CA PHE A 96 12.61 3.41 -11.41
C PHE A 96 12.73 2.08 -12.16
N ILE A 97 11.93 1.08 -11.80
CA ILE A 97 11.96 -0.26 -12.42
C ILE A 97 10.75 -0.52 -13.33
N LEU A 98 10.02 0.52 -13.75
CA LEU A 98 8.80 0.39 -14.56
C LEU A 98 9.14 -0.01 -16.01
N ASN A 99 9.34 -1.30 -16.24
CA ASN A 99 9.57 -1.85 -17.56
C ASN A 99 9.06 -3.30 -17.67
N PRO A 100 8.96 -3.85 -18.90
CA PRO A 100 8.45 -5.20 -19.12
C PRO A 100 9.26 -6.32 -18.45
N ALA A 101 10.56 -6.13 -18.22
CA ALA A 101 11.40 -7.15 -17.58
C ALA A 101 11.00 -7.38 -16.11
N TYR A 102 10.63 -6.31 -15.39
CA TYR A 102 10.17 -6.40 -14.00
C TYR A 102 8.66 -6.58 -13.87
N PHE A 103 7.88 -5.99 -14.79
CA PHE A 103 6.43 -5.92 -14.70
C PHE A 103 5.72 -6.41 -15.97
N GLY A 104 6.18 -7.51 -16.58
CA GLY A 104 5.65 -8.00 -17.85
C GLY A 104 4.13 -8.12 -17.95
N LYS A 105 3.43 -8.37 -16.83
CA LYS A 105 1.95 -8.39 -16.79
C LYS A 105 1.28 -7.04 -17.13
N LEU A 106 2.00 -5.93 -16.99
CA LEU A 106 1.50 -4.59 -17.26
C LEU A 106 1.69 -4.17 -18.71
N PHE A 107 2.53 -4.89 -19.46
CA PHE A 107 2.95 -4.52 -20.80
C PHE A 107 2.47 -5.52 -21.84
N GLN A 108 2.27 -5.02 -23.05
CA GLN A 108 2.05 -5.80 -24.26
C GLN A 108 3.39 -6.19 -24.89
N GLU A 109 3.37 -7.08 -25.88
CA GLU A 109 4.59 -7.52 -26.60
C GLU A 109 5.32 -6.38 -27.31
N ASN A 110 4.59 -5.33 -27.72
CA ASN A 110 5.14 -4.12 -28.32
C ASN A 110 5.69 -3.10 -27.29
N ASN A 111 5.86 -3.48 -26.03
CA ASN A 111 6.29 -2.64 -24.90
C ASN A 111 5.35 -1.49 -24.52
N THR A 112 4.15 -1.41 -25.07
CA THR A 112 3.11 -0.48 -24.59
C THR A 112 2.40 -1.05 -23.36
N MET A 113 1.76 -0.19 -22.56
CA MET A 113 0.95 -0.69 -21.45
C MET A 113 -0.32 -1.40 -21.95
N THR A 114 -0.72 -2.41 -21.20
CA THR A 114 -2.07 -2.99 -21.33
C THR A 114 -3.08 -2.06 -20.68
N LEU A 115 -4.36 -2.14 -21.07
CA LEU A 115 -5.45 -1.42 -20.38
C LEU A 115 -5.45 -1.67 -18.85
N PHE A 116 -5.18 -2.92 -18.44
CA PHE A 116 -5.05 -3.29 -17.03
C PHE A 116 -3.87 -2.58 -16.36
N GLY A 117 -2.74 -2.45 -17.07
CA GLY A 117 -1.58 -1.71 -16.60
C GLY A 117 -1.86 -0.22 -16.47
N GLU A 118 -2.51 0.40 -17.46
CA GLU A 118 -2.89 1.82 -17.41
C GLU A 118 -3.82 2.11 -16.23
N ILE A 119 -4.89 1.32 -16.05
CA ILE A 119 -5.84 1.48 -14.94
C ILE A 119 -5.13 1.26 -13.59
N CYS A 120 -4.27 0.24 -13.49
CA CYS A 120 -3.47 -0.02 -12.29
C CYS A 120 -2.61 1.20 -11.93
N MET A 121 -1.86 1.75 -12.89
CA MET A 121 -0.98 2.89 -12.64
C MET A 121 -1.77 4.15 -12.27
N LEU A 122 -2.87 4.42 -12.98
CA LEU A 122 -3.74 5.56 -12.71
C LEU A 122 -4.35 5.49 -11.30
N THR A 123 -4.94 4.35 -10.94
CA THR A 123 -5.57 4.18 -9.61
C THR A 123 -4.54 4.22 -8.48
N GLY A 124 -3.32 3.70 -8.70
CA GLY A 124 -2.20 3.84 -7.77
C GLY A 124 -1.78 5.30 -7.57
N MET A 125 -1.66 6.07 -8.66
CA MET A 125 -1.32 7.49 -8.60
C MET A 125 -2.40 8.34 -7.91
N ILE A 126 -3.69 8.07 -8.20
CA ILE A 126 -4.82 8.73 -7.54
C ILE A 126 -4.81 8.41 -6.04
N TYR A 127 -4.58 7.15 -5.67
CA TYR A 127 -4.51 6.75 -4.26
C TYR A 127 -3.32 7.40 -3.54
N PHE A 128 -2.16 7.46 -4.16
CA PHE A 128 -0.99 8.13 -3.58
C PHE A 128 -1.24 9.63 -3.37
N THR A 129 -1.83 10.30 -4.37
CA THR A 129 -2.25 11.71 -4.27
C THR A 129 -3.30 11.91 -3.16
N PHE A 130 -4.24 10.97 -3.03
CA PHE A 130 -5.21 10.96 -1.94
C PHE A 130 -4.52 10.90 -0.58
N LEU A 131 -3.52 10.03 -0.38
CA LEU A 131 -2.81 9.92 0.90
C LEU A 131 -2.03 11.20 1.23
N LEU A 132 -1.41 11.83 0.23
CA LEU A 132 -0.75 13.13 0.38
C LEU A 132 -1.74 14.23 0.76
N ALA A 133 -2.84 14.34 0.03
CA ALA A 133 -3.90 15.32 0.32
C ALA A 133 -4.44 15.10 1.74
N TYR A 134 -4.76 13.86 2.10
CA TYR A 134 -5.22 13.51 3.45
C TYR A 134 -4.20 13.93 4.51
N HIS A 135 -2.90 13.64 4.33
CA HIS A 135 -1.87 14.01 5.29
C HIS A 135 -1.73 15.54 5.46
N ILE A 136 -1.71 16.30 4.37
CA ILE A 136 -1.59 17.76 4.39
C ILE A 136 -2.78 18.37 5.14
N ASN A 137 -3.99 17.84 4.95
CA ASN A 137 -5.20 18.29 5.63
C ASN A 137 -5.20 18.03 7.16
N PHE A 138 -4.29 17.19 7.67
CA PHE A 138 -4.09 16.99 9.12
C PHE A 138 -3.11 17.99 9.75
N GLN A 139 -2.47 18.85 8.98
CA GLN A 139 -1.57 19.88 9.51
C GLN A 139 -2.39 21.09 10.00
N ALA A 140 -2.26 21.40 11.30
CA ALA A 140 -3.08 22.41 11.97
C ALA A 140 -3.01 23.80 11.32
N LEU A 141 -1.85 24.17 10.78
CA LEU A 141 -1.59 25.44 10.10
C LEU A 141 -2.49 25.72 8.89
N LEU A 142 -3.01 24.66 8.25
CA LEU A 142 -3.84 24.78 7.04
C LEU A 142 -5.34 24.68 7.34
N ARG A 143 -5.72 24.38 8.59
CA ARG A 143 -7.08 23.99 8.99
C ARG A 143 -7.98 25.18 9.34
N GLU A 144 -7.41 26.34 9.64
CA GLU A 144 -8.18 27.53 10.00
C GLU A 144 -8.81 28.19 8.76
N GLY A 145 -10.14 28.30 8.76
CA GLY A 145 -10.91 29.14 7.81
C GLY A 145 -11.31 28.53 6.46
N ASN A 146 -10.82 27.35 6.08
CA ASN A 146 -11.05 26.83 4.73
C ASN A 146 -12.04 25.64 4.70
N GLN A 147 -13.22 25.85 4.09
CA GLN A 147 -14.30 24.86 4.03
C GLN A 147 -13.96 23.62 3.17
N VAL A 148 -13.02 23.74 2.24
CA VAL A 148 -12.57 22.64 1.37
C VAL A 148 -11.98 21.48 2.21
N PHE A 149 -11.41 21.78 3.39
CA PHE A 149 -10.79 20.78 4.29
C PHE A 149 -11.79 19.75 4.84
N LYS A 150 -13.06 20.10 4.98
CA LYS A 150 -14.08 19.16 5.47
C LYS A 150 -14.30 18.03 4.47
N ILE A 151 -14.13 18.28 3.16
CA ILE A 151 -14.34 17.27 2.11
C ILE A 151 -13.34 16.13 2.26
N PHE A 152 -12.06 16.44 2.49
CA PHE A 152 -10.94 15.50 2.61
C PHE A 152 -10.99 14.60 3.85
N THR A 153 -11.88 14.89 4.80
CA THR A 153 -12.06 14.10 6.03
C THR A 153 -13.41 13.40 6.08
N THR A 154 -14.24 13.53 5.03
CA THR A 154 -15.52 12.82 4.95
C THR A 154 -15.34 11.31 4.78
N LYS A 155 -16.35 10.56 5.24
CA LYS A 155 -16.42 9.10 5.02
C LYS A 155 -16.30 8.72 3.55
N TRP A 156 -16.93 9.47 2.66
CA TRP A 156 -16.95 9.20 1.22
C TRP A 156 -15.58 9.39 0.59
N PHE A 157 -14.86 10.42 1.03
CA PHE A 157 -13.48 10.63 0.58
C PHE A 157 -12.59 9.46 1.00
N ILE A 158 -12.65 9.03 2.26
CA ILE A 158 -11.87 7.87 2.74
C ILE A 158 -12.23 6.59 1.99
N LEU A 159 -13.52 6.31 1.79
CA LEU A 159 -13.98 5.14 1.04
C LEU A 159 -13.51 5.18 -0.43
N PHE A 160 -13.51 6.35 -1.06
CA PHE A 160 -12.96 6.53 -2.40
C PHE A 160 -11.46 6.22 -2.44
N GLY A 161 -10.67 6.72 -1.49
CA GLY A 161 -9.26 6.38 -1.38
C GLY A 161 -9.02 4.87 -1.22
N MET A 162 -9.78 4.22 -0.34
CA MET A 162 -9.72 2.75 -0.17
C MET A 162 -10.10 2.00 -1.45
N LEU A 163 -11.13 2.46 -2.16
CA LEU A 163 -11.53 1.88 -3.45
C LEU A 163 -10.39 1.99 -4.48
N MET A 164 -9.74 3.16 -4.59
CA MET A 164 -8.61 3.34 -5.50
C MET A 164 -7.43 2.42 -5.15
N SER A 165 -7.12 2.26 -3.85
CA SER A 165 -6.14 1.27 -3.40
C SER A 165 -6.54 -0.15 -3.78
N GLY A 166 -7.83 -0.51 -3.64
CA GLY A 166 -8.35 -1.81 -4.02
C GLY A 166 -8.25 -2.05 -5.52
N CYS A 167 -8.67 -1.08 -6.34
CA CYS A 167 -8.57 -1.15 -7.81
C CYS A 167 -7.13 -1.34 -8.26
N HIS A 168 -6.20 -0.56 -7.70
CA HIS A 168 -4.77 -0.65 -8.00
C HIS A 168 -4.24 -2.09 -7.84
N VAL A 169 -4.60 -2.75 -6.74
CA VAL A 169 -4.18 -4.12 -6.44
C VAL A 169 -4.98 -5.15 -7.25
N PHE A 170 -6.28 -4.92 -7.46
CA PHE A 170 -7.18 -5.83 -8.17
C PHE A 170 -6.76 -6.02 -9.64
N PHE A 171 -6.52 -4.93 -10.38
CA PHE A 171 -6.18 -5.01 -11.80
C PHE A 171 -4.79 -5.65 -12.06
N LEU A 172 -3.91 -5.66 -11.05
CA LEU A 172 -2.65 -6.43 -11.09
C LEU A 172 -2.85 -7.94 -10.94
N GLY A 173 -3.86 -8.34 -10.17
CA GLY A 173 -4.00 -9.69 -9.64
C GLY A 173 -5.09 -10.54 -10.28
N VAL A 174 -6.14 -9.92 -10.80
CA VAL A 174 -7.38 -10.59 -11.21
C VAL A 174 -7.19 -11.79 -12.14
N LYS A 175 -6.26 -11.70 -13.11
CA LYS A 175 -5.99 -12.78 -14.06
C LYS A 175 -5.31 -14.01 -13.45
N GLY A 176 -4.72 -13.89 -12.25
CA GLY A 176 -3.93 -14.97 -11.62
C GLY A 176 -4.33 -15.34 -10.20
N TRP A 177 -5.17 -14.56 -9.52
CA TRP A 177 -5.55 -14.83 -8.13
C TRP A 177 -6.38 -16.10 -7.95
N HIS A 178 -7.22 -16.46 -8.93
CA HIS A 178 -8.09 -17.63 -8.82
C HIS A 178 -7.36 -18.96 -9.11
N ILE A 179 -6.11 -18.92 -9.55
CA ILE A 179 -5.32 -20.10 -9.92
C ILE A 179 -4.27 -20.35 -8.84
N ILE A 180 -4.67 -21.08 -7.79
CA ILE A 180 -3.85 -21.33 -6.59
C ILE A 180 -2.56 -22.08 -6.96
N GLU A 181 -2.62 -22.96 -7.96
CA GLU A 181 -1.47 -23.74 -8.43
C GLU A 181 -0.35 -22.85 -8.98
N LYS A 182 -0.67 -21.62 -9.42
CA LYS A 182 0.31 -20.64 -9.91
C LYS A 182 0.91 -19.78 -8.79
N TRP A 183 0.54 -20.01 -7.55
CA TRP A 183 1.08 -19.27 -6.41
C TRP A 183 2.44 -19.85 -5.99
N PRO A 184 3.52 -19.04 -5.95
CA PRO A 184 4.82 -19.54 -5.52
C PRO A 184 4.74 -20.15 -4.11
N GLY A 185 5.00 -21.45 -4.00
CA GLY A 185 4.90 -22.19 -2.73
C GLY A 185 3.48 -22.29 -2.16
N GLY A 186 2.44 -22.09 -2.98
CA GLY A 186 1.05 -22.00 -2.52
C GLY A 186 0.76 -20.74 -1.70
N LEU A 187 1.68 -19.78 -1.65
CA LEU A 187 1.55 -18.58 -0.83
C LEU A 187 0.67 -17.51 -1.52
N PRO A 188 -0.31 -16.94 -0.80
CA PRO A 188 -1.16 -15.89 -1.33
C PRO A 188 -0.39 -14.76 -2.01
N PRO A 189 -0.92 -14.22 -3.12
CA PRO A 189 -0.30 -13.12 -3.82
C PRO A 189 -0.20 -11.91 -2.90
N MET A 190 0.97 -11.26 -2.89
CA MET A 190 1.08 -9.92 -2.33
C MET A 190 0.30 -8.93 -3.21
N PRO A 191 -0.03 -7.74 -2.68
CA PRO A 191 -0.72 -6.70 -3.42
C PRO A 191 0.00 -6.25 -4.71
N PHE A 192 1.22 -6.75 -4.96
CA PHE A 192 2.06 -6.42 -6.10
C PHE A 192 2.74 -7.68 -6.65
N PRO A 193 2.62 -8.00 -7.96
CA PRO A 193 3.15 -9.22 -8.58
C PRO A 193 4.64 -9.22 -8.88
#